data_AF-A0A0U1D391-F1
#
_entry.id   AF-A0A0U1D391-F1
#
_cell.length_a   1.000
_cell.length_b   1.000
_cell.length_c   1.000
_cell.angle_alpha   90.00
_cell.angle_beta   90.00
_cell.angle_gamma   90.00
#
_symmetry.space_group_name_H-M   'P 1'
#
loop_
_entity.id
_entity.type
_entity.pdbx_description
1 polymer ?
#
loop_
_entity_poly.entity_id
_entity_poly.type
_entity_poly.pdbx_seq_one_letter_code
_entity_poly.pdbx_strand_id
1 'polypeptide(L)'
;MTNEELIAIRDAMDNSEGGRDEELARQLADDYVAANPDQFTSLAEMSIEQCVAAVDVFRAAAMEDDQWRVETWLLHHFQPQTIGGPVTAQIRIPGQEG
;
A
#
# COMPACT_ATOMS: atom_id res chain seq x y z
N MET A 1 12.76 7.53 -18.80
CA MET A 1 12.28 8.86 -18.34
C MET A 1 11.63 8.53 -17.01
N THR A 2 12.24 8.94 -15.90
CA THR A 2 11.82 8.52 -14.56
C THR A 2 10.50 9.19 -14.19
N ASN A 3 9.57 8.46 -13.57
CA ASN A 3 8.28 9.00 -13.19
C ASN A 3 8.39 9.79 -11.87
N GLU A 4 8.31 11.12 -11.96
CA GLU A 4 8.50 12.04 -10.83
C GLU A 4 7.48 11.82 -9.69
N GLU A 5 6.26 11.39 -10.02
CA GLU A 5 5.22 11.13 -9.02
C GLU A 5 5.54 9.87 -8.20
N LEU A 6 6.02 8.80 -8.86
CA LEU A 6 6.47 7.59 -8.18
C LEU A 6 7.71 7.85 -7.30
N ILE A 7 8.61 8.74 -7.73
CA ILE A 7 9.76 9.18 -6.93
C ILE A 7 9.27 9.88 -5.66
N ALA A 8 8.31 10.80 -5.76
CA ALA A 8 7.78 11.51 -4.59
C ALA A 8 7.14 10.56 -3.56
N ILE A 9 6.39 9.55 -4.02
CA ILE A 9 5.83 8.50 -3.16
C ILE A 9 6.96 7.71 -2.47
N ARG A 10 8.02 7.38 -3.23
CA ARG A 10 9.16 6.63 -2.72
C ARG A 10 9.95 7.42 -1.68
N ASP A 11 10.19 8.70 -1.93
CA ASP A 11 10.89 9.61 -1.04
C ASP A 11 10.13 9.77 0.28
N ALA A 12 8.80 9.89 0.24
CA ALA A 12 7.97 9.92 1.45
C ALA A 12 8.09 8.62 2.28
N MET A 13 8.29 7.47 1.62
CA MET A 13 8.51 6.18 2.27
C MET A 13 9.98 5.87 2.60
N ASP A 14 10.91 6.75 2.21
CA ASP A 14 12.32 6.58 2.52
C ASP A 14 12.60 7.00 3.98
N ASN A 15 13.44 6.22 4.65
CA ASN A 15 13.78 6.43 6.06
C ASN A 15 15.22 6.90 6.25
N SER A 16 15.91 7.27 5.17
CA SER A 16 17.32 7.67 5.20
C SER A 16 17.58 8.95 6.00
N GLU A 17 16.60 9.87 6.06
CA GLU A 17 16.73 11.20 6.67
C GLU A 17 15.98 11.36 8.02
N GLY A 18 15.44 10.29 8.61
CA GLY A 18 14.96 10.31 10.01
C GLY A 18 13.47 10.03 10.25
N GLY A 19 12.72 9.57 9.25
CA GLY A 19 11.38 9.01 9.45
C GLY A 19 10.64 8.80 8.13
N ARG A 20 9.84 7.73 8.04
CA ARG A 20 8.89 7.56 6.94
C ARG A 20 7.66 8.44 7.17
N ASP A 21 7.26 9.20 6.16
CA ASP A 21 5.97 9.92 6.14
C ASP A 21 4.92 9.06 5.44
N GLU A 22 4.38 8.10 6.19
CA GLU A 22 3.40 7.14 5.65
C GLU A 22 2.07 7.79 5.26
N GLU A 23 1.70 8.90 5.89
CA GLU A 23 0.47 9.64 5.59
C GLU A 23 0.61 10.35 4.25
N LEU A 24 1.71 11.08 4.05
CA LEU A 24 2.02 11.71 2.78
C LEU A 24 2.14 10.70 1.64
N ALA A 25 2.84 9.58 1.88
CA ALA A 25 3.01 8.54 0.87
C ALA A 25 1.67 7.96 0.39
N ARG A 26 0.70 7.75 1.31
CA ARG A 26 -0.64 7.28 0.93
C ARG A 26 -1.42 8.33 0.16
N GLN A 27 -1.39 9.59 0.60
CA GLN A 27 -2.06 10.66 -0.12
C GLN A 27 -1.55 10.76 -1.57
N LEU A 28 -0.24 10.74 -1.75
CA LEU A 28 0.38 10.76 -3.08
C LEU A 28 0.03 9.51 -3.90
N ALA A 29 -0.03 8.33 -3.27
CA ALA A 29 -0.44 7.09 -3.93
C ALA A 29 -1.90 7.14 -4.38
N ASP A 30 -2.80 7.66 -3.54
CA ASP A 30 -4.23 7.83 -3.87
C ASP A 30 -4.41 8.76 -5.07
N ASP A 31 -3.70 9.90 -5.07
CA ASP A 31 -3.74 10.87 -6.17
C ASP A 31 -3.19 10.26 -7.48
N TYR A 32 -2.08 9.52 -7.39
CA TYR A 32 -1.45 8.89 -8.55
C TYR A 32 -2.34 7.80 -9.18
N VAL A 33 -2.94 6.93 -8.35
CA VAL A 33 -3.84 5.87 -8.82
C VAL A 33 -5.11 6.47 -9.42
N ALA A 34 -5.68 7.50 -8.79
CA ALA A 34 -6.86 8.19 -9.31
C ALA A 34 -6.61 8.88 -10.66
N ALA A 35 -5.40 9.41 -10.87
CA ALA A 35 -4.99 10.03 -12.13
C ALA A 35 -4.67 9.01 -13.24
N ASN A 36 -4.28 7.78 -12.88
CA ASN A 36 -3.78 6.76 -13.80
C ASN A 36 -4.48 5.39 -13.67
N PRO A 37 -5.83 5.30 -13.60
CA PRO A 37 -6.52 4.06 -13.25
C PRO A 37 -6.24 2.90 -14.22
N ASP A 38 -6.00 3.20 -15.50
CA ASP A 38 -5.70 2.21 -16.53
C ASP A 38 -4.38 1.45 -16.26
N GLN A 39 -3.44 2.03 -15.54
CA GLN A 39 -2.17 1.38 -15.18
C GLN A 39 -2.34 0.30 -14.11
N PHE A 40 -3.49 0.28 -13.41
CA PHE A 40 -3.73 -0.55 -12.23
C PHE A 40 -4.80 -1.61 -12.42
N THR A 41 -5.43 -1.69 -13.60
CA THR A 41 -6.53 -2.64 -13.85
C THR A 41 -6.13 -4.09 -13.57
N SER A 42 -4.93 -4.50 -13.98
CA SER A 42 -4.42 -5.85 -13.73
C SER A 42 -4.13 -6.11 -12.25
N LEU A 43 -3.68 -5.09 -11.50
CA LEU A 43 -3.37 -5.19 -10.08
C LEU A 43 -4.64 -5.23 -9.21
N ALA A 44 -5.73 -4.63 -9.68
CA ALA A 44 -7.03 -4.68 -9.02
C ALA A 44 -7.67 -6.07 -9.04
N GLU A 45 -7.29 -6.93 -9.99
CA GLU A 45 -7.76 -8.32 -10.08
C GLU A 45 -6.88 -9.31 -9.31
N MET A 46 -5.69 -8.87 -8.85
CA MET A 46 -4.74 -9.70 -8.13
C MET A 46 -5.04 -9.74 -6.63
N SER A 47 -4.76 -10.89 -6.00
CA SER A 47 -4.73 -10.97 -4.54
C SER A 47 -3.55 -10.20 -3.96
N ILE A 48 -3.63 -9.86 -2.68
CA ILE A 48 -2.52 -9.21 -1.95
C ILE A 48 -1.22 -9.99 -2.10
N GLU A 49 -1.29 -11.32 -1.95
CA GLU A 49 -0.13 -12.23 -2.06
C GLU A 49 0.50 -12.16 -3.45
N GLN A 50 -0.33 -12.05 -4.51
CA GLN A 50 0.15 -11.90 -5.88
C GLN A 50 0.81 -10.54 -6.12
N CYS A 51 0.23 -9.46 -5.60
CA CYS A 51 0.83 -8.13 -5.67
C CYS A 51 2.19 -8.09 -4.96
N VAL A 52 2.29 -8.65 -3.75
CA VAL A 52 3.58 -8.73 -3.02
C VAL A 52 4.59 -9.57 -3.79
N ALA A 53 4.19 -10.72 -4.36
CA ALA A 53 5.09 -11.53 -5.18
C ALA A 53 5.55 -10.79 -6.44
N ALA A 54 4.70 -9.96 -7.04
CA ALA A 54 5.06 -9.16 -8.22
C ALA A 54 6.16 -8.14 -7.89
N VAL A 55 6.14 -7.51 -6.71
CA VAL A 55 7.23 -6.62 -6.24
C VAL A 55 8.57 -7.35 -6.26
N ASP A 56 8.63 -8.57 -5.74
CA ASP A 56 9.88 -9.35 -5.71
C ASP A 56 10.36 -9.73 -7.11
N VAL A 57 9.44 -10.08 -8.03
CA VAL A 57 9.77 -10.37 -9.43
C VAL A 57 10.34 -9.14 -10.15
N PHE A 58 9.69 -7.98 -10.02
CA PHE A 58 10.14 -6.74 -10.66
C PHE A 58 11.47 -6.26 -10.08
N ARG A 59 11.66 -6.39 -8.77
CA ARG A 59 12.94 -6.10 -8.11
C ARG A 59 14.06 -7.00 -8.64
N ALA A 60 13.82 -8.30 -8.76
CA ALA A 60 14.81 -9.24 -9.28
C ALA A 60 15.16 -8.99 -10.77
N ALA A 61 14.21 -8.44 -11.52
CA ALA A 61 14.38 -8.07 -12.93
C ALA A 61 14.95 -6.66 -13.14
N ALA A 62 15.24 -5.89 -12.07
CA ALA A 62 15.64 -4.48 -12.13
C ALA A 62 14.63 -3.59 -12.89
N MET A 63 13.34 -3.93 -12.81
CA MET A 63 12.23 -3.16 -13.40
C MET A 63 11.66 -2.18 -12.36
N GLU A 64 12.42 -1.12 -12.07
CA GLU A 64 12.14 -0.20 -10.95
C GLU A 64 10.78 0.48 -11.08
N ASP A 65 10.44 1.04 -12.24
CA ASP A 65 9.14 1.71 -12.44
C ASP A 65 7.96 0.77 -12.19
N ASP A 66 8.05 -0.49 -12.63
CA ASP A 66 6.98 -1.47 -12.42
C ASP A 66 6.93 -1.93 -10.96
N GLN A 67 8.09 -2.10 -10.30
CA GLN A 67 8.16 -2.34 -8.86
C GLN A 67 7.45 -1.20 -8.09
N TRP A 68 7.78 0.05 -8.38
CA TRP A 68 7.24 1.22 -7.69
C TRP A 68 5.75 1.39 -7.93
N ARG A 69 5.25 1.06 -9.13
CA ARG A 69 3.79 1.04 -9.39
C ARG A 69 3.07 0.03 -8.51
N VAL A 70 3.60 -1.18 -8.35
CA VAL A 70 2.98 -2.19 -7.47
C VAL A 70 3.03 -1.76 -6.01
N GLU A 71 4.17 -1.21 -5.56
CA GLU A 71 4.29 -0.66 -4.20
C GLU A 71 3.31 0.50 -3.95
N THR A 72 3.11 1.37 -4.93
CA THR A 72 2.12 2.46 -4.91
C THR A 72 0.69 1.92 -4.82
N TRP A 73 0.36 0.90 -5.62
CA TRP A 73 -0.96 0.25 -5.55
C TRP A 73 -1.22 -0.37 -4.17
N LEU A 74 -0.21 -1.01 -3.57
CA LEU A 74 -0.32 -1.59 -2.24
C LEU A 74 -0.56 -0.52 -1.16
N LEU A 75 0.11 0.65 -1.26
CA LEU A 75 -0.11 1.79 -0.36
C LEU A 75 -1.51 2.38 -0.48
N HIS A 76 -2.00 2.54 -1.71
CA HIS A 76 -3.36 3.00 -2.01
C HIS A 76 -4.43 2.04 -1.46
N HIS A 77 -4.25 0.74 -1.69
CA HIS A 77 -5.31 -0.23 -1.49
C HIS A 77 -5.38 -0.78 -0.06
N PHE A 78 -4.27 -0.78 0.70
CA PHE A 78 -4.21 -1.41 2.02
C PHE A 78 -3.86 -0.43 3.13
N GLN A 79 -4.66 -0.47 4.21
CA GLN A 79 -4.34 0.24 5.44
C GLN A 79 -3.36 -0.57 6.31
N PRO A 80 -2.52 0.10 7.12
CA PRO A 80 -1.70 -0.57 8.12
C PRO A 80 -2.54 -1.38 9.08
N GLN A 81 -2.07 -2.59 9.39
CA GLN A 81 -2.70 -3.39 10.43
C GLN A 81 -2.18 -2.98 11.80
N THR A 82 -3.10 -2.75 12.73
CA THR A 82 -2.75 -2.65 14.15
C THR A 82 -2.64 -4.06 14.73
N ILE A 83 -1.41 -4.57 14.90
CA ILE A 83 -1.15 -5.87 15.52
C ILE A 83 -0.83 -5.67 17.00
N GLY A 84 -1.57 -6.33 17.90
CA GLY A 84 -1.32 -6.27 19.34
C GLY A 84 -1.94 -5.06 20.08
N GLY A 85 -2.98 -4.44 19.51
CA GLY A 85 -3.74 -3.38 20.18
C GLY A 85 -4.44 -3.84 21.47
N PRO A 86 -4.91 -2.89 22.31
CA PRO A 86 -5.53 -3.23 23.59
C PRO A 86 -6.76 -4.13 23.40
N VAL A 87 -6.74 -5.29 24.05
CA VAL A 87 -7.87 -6.23 24.07
C VAL A 87 -8.99 -5.60 24.91
N THR A 88 -10.02 -5.07 24.25
CA THR A 88 -11.25 -4.66 24.93
C THR A 88 -12.11 -5.88 25.23
N ALA A 89 -12.35 -6.16 26.51
CA ALA A 89 -13.25 -7.25 26.92
C ALA A 89 -14.67 -6.98 26.42
N GLN A 90 -15.18 -7.85 25.53
CA GLN A 90 -16.58 -7.84 25.14
C GLN A 90 -17.39 -8.62 26.17
N ILE A 91 -18.33 -7.95 26.86
CA ILE A 91 -19.28 -8.63 27.73
C ILE A 91 -20.35 -9.27 26.83
N ARG A 92 -20.29 -10.59 26.68
CA ARG A 92 -21.42 -11.36 26.14
C ARG A 92 -22.50 -11.43 27.22
N ILE A 93 -23.71 -10.94 26.93
CA ILE A 93 -24.91 -11.16 27.76
C ILE A 93 -25.70 -12.30 27.13
N PRO A 94 -25.67 -13.53 27.69
CA PRO A 94 -26.49 -14.63 27.19
C PRO A 94 -27.97 -14.43 27.61
N GLY A 95 -28.90 -14.58 26.66
CA GLY A 95 -30.34 -14.67 26.93
C GLY A 95 -31.19 -13.42 26.64
N GLN A 96 -30.65 -12.40 25.95
CA GLN A 96 -31.45 -11.26 25.51
C GLN A 96 -31.94 -11.46 24.07
N GLU A 97 -32.85 -12.42 23.89
CA GLU A 97 -33.75 -12.45 22.74
C GLU A 97 -34.91 -11.50 23.07
N GLY A 98 -35.03 -10.41 22.32
CA GLY A 98 -36.17 -9.49 22.36
C GLY A 98 -37.24 -9.89 21.38
#